data_AF-A0A368LH29-F1
#
_entry.id   AF-A0A368LH29-F1
#
_cell.length_a   1.000
_cell.length_b   1.000
_cell.length_c   1.000
_cell.angle_alpha   90.00
_cell.angle_beta   90.00
_cell.angle_gamma   90.00
#
_symmetry.space_group_name_H-M   'P 1'
#
loop_
_entity.id
_entity.type
_entity.pdbx_description
1 polymer ?
#
loop_
_entity_poly.entity_id
_entity_poly.type
_entity_poly.pdbx_seq_one_letter_code
_entity_poly.pdbx_strand_id
1 'polypeptide(L)'
;MSLFELMMSVSTMIQVPLLVPLFFGMLFKNTPKWAPWATVIFGMFVSWLMTDVVTSDVVAGWLGMEELTRREASEMRITLTIAAHLFLTAGFFITTTLFYNEKNDSHKEETTAFFKDIETPIISDVEQDVVDIEQRHKLGLMVMCMGFGMLTMTLIPNPLWGRILFLLCALTVLLLGWALKNSAKIITNNLNISKIEP
;
A
#
# COMPACT_ATOMS: atom_id res chain seq x y z
N MET A 1 -29.71 -1.04 1.24
CA MET A 1 -28.41 -1.19 1.91
C MET A 1 -28.66 -1.60 3.35
N SER A 2 -27.97 -2.63 3.84
CA SER A 2 -28.06 -3.04 5.25
C SER A 2 -27.28 -2.08 6.15
N LEU A 3 -27.58 -2.03 7.46
CA LEU A 3 -26.79 -1.26 8.44
C LEU A 3 -25.31 -1.68 8.43
N PHE A 4 -25.04 -2.96 8.16
CA PHE A 4 -23.69 -3.50 8.02
C PHE A 4 -22.96 -2.96 6.78
N GLU A 5 -23.64 -2.91 5.62
CA GLU A 5 -23.08 -2.30 4.40
C GLU A 5 -22.81 -0.81 4.60
N LEU A 6 -23.70 -0.11 5.29
CA LEU A 6 -23.51 1.29 5.62
C LEU A 6 -22.31 1.51 6.54
N MET A 7 -22.15 0.68 7.58
CA MET A 7 -20.97 0.72 8.45
C MET A 7 -19.66 0.45 7.68
N MET A 8 -19.64 -0.57 6.82
CA MET A 8 -18.45 -0.88 6.01
C MET A 8 -18.12 0.27 5.04
N SER A 9 -19.14 0.83 4.37
CA SER A 9 -18.95 1.95 3.45
C SER A 9 -18.44 3.20 4.15
N VAL A 10 -18.97 3.53 5.33
CA VAL A 10 -18.49 4.69 6.11
C VAL A 10 -17.06 4.45 6.59
N SER A 11 -16.74 3.24 7.06
CA SER A 11 -15.39 2.91 7.51
C SER A 11 -14.36 3.05 6.38
N THR A 12 -14.66 2.58 5.18
CA THR A 12 -13.74 2.65 4.04
C THR A 12 -13.57 4.09 3.52
N MET A 13 -14.65 4.88 3.51
CA MET A 13 -14.59 6.30 3.11
C MET A 13 -13.75 7.16 4.05
N ILE A 14 -13.69 6.82 5.33
CA ILE A 14 -12.91 7.58 6.33
C ILE A 14 -11.46 7.08 6.41
N GLN A 15 -11.24 5.77 6.25
CA GLN A 15 -9.92 5.17 6.45
C GLN A 15 -8.88 5.66 5.44
N VAL A 16 -9.25 5.79 4.16
CA VAL A 16 -8.30 6.21 3.10
C VAL A 16 -7.85 7.67 3.31
N PRO A 17 -8.75 8.65 3.55
CA PRO A 17 -8.34 10.02 3.89
C PRO A 17 -7.48 10.15 5.15
N LEU A 18 -7.71 9.32 6.17
CA LEU A 18 -6.90 9.33 7.40
C LEU A 18 -5.49 8.80 7.18
N LEU A 19 -5.33 7.82 6.28
CA LEU A 19 -4.03 7.22 6.01
C LEU A 19 -3.10 8.20 5.30
N VAL A 20 -3.63 9.12 4.49
CA VAL A 20 -2.83 10.08 3.72
C VAL A 20 -1.95 10.98 4.61
N PRO A 21 -2.47 11.74 5.60
CA PRO A 21 -1.64 12.53 6.50
C PRO A 21 -0.64 11.69 7.31
N LEU A 22 -1.02 10.49 7.72
CA LEU A 22 -0.14 9.59 8.50
C LEU A 22 1.07 9.15 7.66
N PHE A 23 0.84 8.75 6.42
CA PHE A 23 1.91 8.31 5.53
C PHE A 23 2.74 9.49 5.01
N PHE A 24 2.09 10.51 4.45
CA PHE A 24 2.80 11.64 3.87
C PHE A 24 3.39 12.59 4.91
N GLY A 25 2.88 12.63 6.15
CA GLY A 25 3.48 13.38 7.24
C GLY A 25 4.86 12.87 7.64
N MET A 26 5.13 11.57 7.43
CA MET A 26 6.47 10.99 7.62
C MET A 26 7.45 11.41 6.51
N LEU A 27 6.96 11.68 5.30
CA LEU A 27 7.78 12.14 4.18
C LEU A 27 7.97 13.67 4.17
N PHE A 28 6.95 14.41 4.61
CA PHE A 28 6.88 15.87 4.60
C PHE A 28 6.67 16.41 6.02
N LYS A 29 7.78 16.64 6.74
CA LYS A 29 7.77 17.08 8.15
C LYS A 29 7.24 18.49 8.41
N ASN A 30 7.33 19.38 7.42
CA ASN A 30 6.96 20.80 7.58
C ASN A 30 5.49 21.03 7.19
N THR A 31 4.55 20.55 8.00
CA THR A 31 3.11 20.73 7.76
C THR A 31 2.44 21.49 8.91
N PRO A 32 1.50 22.40 8.63
CA PRO A 32 0.80 23.12 9.69
C PRO A 32 -0.15 22.19 10.46
N LYS A 33 -0.41 22.48 11.75
CA LYS A 33 -1.21 21.60 12.64
C LYS A 33 -2.63 21.29 12.15
N TRP A 34 -3.21 22.18 11.35
CA TRP A 34 -4.55 22.00 10.79
C TRP A 34 -4.56 21.13 9.52
N ALA A 35 -3.40 20.90 8.89
CA ALA A 35 -3.30 20.17 7.62
C ALA A 35 -3.89 18.76 7.67
N PRO A 36 -3.60 17.91 8.68
CA PRO A 36 -4.18 16.56 8.74
C PRO A 36 -5.71 16.57 8.73
N TRP A 37 -6.34 17.42 9.54
CA TRP A 37 -7.79 17.53 9.62
C TRP A 37 -8.40 18.12 8.36
N ALA A 38 -7.78 19.14 7.77
CA ALA A 38 -8.23 19.69 6.49
C ALA A 38 -8.13 18.65 5.37
N THR A 39 -7.07 17.83 5.35
CA THR A 39 -6.91 16.74 4.38
C THR A 39 -7.95 15.65 4.56
N VAL A 40 -8.35 15.31 5.79
CA VAL A 40 -9.44 14.35 6.04
C VAL A 40 -10.75 14.88 5.47
N ILE A 41 -11.09 16.15 5.73
CA ILE A 41 -12.30 16.79 5.18
C ILE A 41 -12.26 16.82 3.65
N PHE A 42 -11.12 17.22 3.09
CA PHE A 42 -10.93 17.23 1.63
C PHE A 42 -11.00 15.82 1.03
N GLY A 43 -10.42 14.82 1.69
CA GLY A 43 -10.47 13.42 1.25
C GLY A 43 -11.88 12.82 1.33
N MET A 44 -12.69 13.20 2.33
CA MET A 44 -14.11 12.86 2.36
C MET A 44 -14.87 13.50 1.18
N PHE A 45 -14.55 14.75 0.85
CA PHE A 45 -15.09 15.41 -0.34
C PHE A 45 -14.67 14.69 -1.64
N VAL A 46 -13.40 14.29 -1.77
CA VAL A 46 -12.91 13.49 -2.91
C VAL A 46 -13.62 12.14 -2.97
N SER A 47 -13.84 11.47 -1.84
CA SER A 47 -14.58 10.21 -1.77
C SER A 47 -16.02 10.35 -2.26
N TRP A 48 -16.71 11.41 -1.83
CA TRP A 48 -18.05 11.74 -2.33
C TRP A 48 -18.02 12.03 -3.84
N LEU A 49 -17.08 12.86 -4.30
CA LEU A 49 -16.92 13.22 -5.71
C LEU A 49 -16.70 12.00 -6.61
N MET A 50 -15.87 11.04 -6.18
CA MET A 50 -15.62 9.81 -6.94
C MET A 50 -16.77 8.79 -6.87
N THR A 51 -17.64 8.91 -5.87
CA THR A 51 -18.80 8.01 -5.72
C THR A 51 -19.98 8.50 -6.56
N ASP A 52 -20.27 9.80 -6.52
CA ASP A 52 -21.52 10.35 -7.06
C ASP A 52 -21.34 11.19 -8.35
N VAL A 53 -20.14 11.75 -8.60
CA VAL A 53 -19.93 12.70 -9.71
C VAL A 53 -19.04 12.10 -10.80
N VAL A 54 -17.85 11.63 -10.45
CA VAL A 54 -16.86 11.08 -11.40
C VAL A 54 -16.93 9.56 -11.34
N THR A 55 -18.06 9.03 -11.83
CA THR A 55 -18.26 7.58 -11.91
C THR A 55 -17.42 6.96 -13.02
N SER A 56 -17.27 5.63 -12.98
CA SER A 56 -16.60 4.87 -14.02
C SER A 56 -17.18 5.19 -15.41
N ASP A 57 -18.49 5.33 -15.52
CA ASP A 57 -19.14 5.52 -16.82
C ASP A 57 -18.87 6.91 -17.41
N VAL A 58 -18.76 7.94 -16.56
CA VAL A 58 -18.38 9.30 -16.98
C VAL A 58 -16.97 9.31 -17.56
N VAL A 59 -16.02 8.66 -16.87
CA VAL A 59 -14.63 8.58 -17.33
C VAL A 59 -14.51 7.68 -18.57
N ALA A 60 -15.29 6.61 -18.66
CA ALA A 60 -15.39 5.79 -19.86
C ALA A 60 -15.86 6.61 -21.07
N GLY A 61 -16.87 7.46 -20.87
CA GLY A 61 -17.37 8.39 -21.88
C GLY A 61 -16.31 9.41 -22.32
N TRP A 62 -15.48 9.92 -21.39
CA TRP A 62 -14.36 10.81 -21.75
C TRP A 62 -13.28 10.11 -22.58
N LEU A 63 -13.07 8.81 -22.34
CA LEU A 63 -12.09 8.00 -23.06
C LEU A 63 -12.64 7.38 -24.36
N GLY A 64 -13.91 7.62 -24.68
CA GLY A 64 -14.58 7.05 -25.86
C GLY A 64 -14.75 5.54 -25.79
N MET A 65 -14.80 4.96 -24.59
CA MET A 65 -15.04 3.53 -24.39
C MET A 65 -16.54 3.24 -24.46
N GLU A 66 -16.94 2.22 -25.23
CA GLU A 66 -18.30 1.70 -25.22
C GLU A 66 -18.63 0.99 -23.89
N GLU A 67 -19.91 0.67 -23.67
CA GLU A 67 -20.48 0.16 -22.42
C GLU A 67 -19.54 -0.80 -21.66
N LEU A 68 -19.06 -0.35 -20.50
CA LEU A 68 -18.22 -1.17 -19.64
C LEU A 68 -19.02 -2.35 -19.10
N THR A 69 -18.40 -3.53 -19.07
CA THR A 69 -19.02 -4.63 -18.32
C THR A 69 -19.06 -4.28 -16.83
N ARG A 70 -20.02 -4.86 -16.09
CA ARG A 70 -20.15 -4.65 -14.64
C ARG A 70 -18.84 -4.87 -13.87
N ARG A 71 -18.03 -5.82 -14.33
CA ARG A 71 -16.72 -6.10 -13.73
C ARG A 71 -15.72 -4.99 -14.02
N GLU A 72 -15.59 -4.57 -15.27
CA GLU A 72 -14.67 -3.48 -15.65
C GLU A 72 -15.05 -2.16 -15.00
N ALA A 73 -16.34 -1.83 -14.93
CA ALA A 73 -16.83 -0.66 -14.21
C ALA A 73 -16.44 -0.69 -12.72
N SER A 74 -16.55 -1.85 -12.07
CA SER A 74 -16.14 -2.01 -10.67
C SER A 74 -14.62 -1.83 -10.48
N GLU A 75 -13.80 -2.48 -11.30
CA GLU A 75 -12.34 -2.35 -11.24
C GLU A 75 -11.88 -0.92 -11.53
N MET A 76 -12.49 -0.28 -12.52
CA MET A 76 -12.17 1.09 -12.88
C MET A 76 -12.60 2.07 -11.79
N ARG A 77 -13.76 1.88 -11.16
CA ARG A 77 -14.21 2.69 -10.01
C ARG A 77 -13.18 2.65 -8.88
N ILE A 78 -12.70 1.46 -8.53
CA ILE A 78 -11.68 1.28 -7.47
C ILE A 78 -10.38 1.99 -7.87
N THR A 79 -9.90 1.73 -9.09
CA THR A 79 -8.64 2.29 -9.60
C THR A 79 -8.68 3.81 -9.63
N LEU A 80 -9.75 4.40 -10.17
CA LEU A 80 -9.95 5.85 -10.22
C LEU A 80 -10.07 6.46 -8.83
N THR A 81 -10.75 5.79 -7.90
CA THR A 81 -10.88 6.28 -6.51
C THR A 81 -9.52 6.33 -5.81
N ILE A 82 -8.70 5.30 -5.98
CA ILE A 82 -7.34 5.27 -5.42
C ILE A 82 -6.47 6.34 -6.06
N ALA A 83 -6.50 6.46 -7.40
CA ALA A 83 -5.76 7.49 -8.11
C ALA A 83 -6.17 8.90 -7.66
N ALA A 84 -7.46 9.18 -7.52
CA ALA A 84 -7.97 10.46 -7.04
C ALA A 84 -7.44 10.79 -5.64
N HIS A 85 -7.40 9.83 -4.70
CA HIS A 85 -6.82 10.06 -3.38
C HIS A 85 -5.31 10.29 -3.43
N LEU A 86 -4.60 9.56 -4.30
CA LEU A 86 -3.16 9.71 -4.48
C LEU A 86 -2.79 11.08 -5.07
N PHE A 87 -3.56 11.60 -6.03
CA PHE A 87 -3.24 12.87 -6.69
C PHE A 87 -3.89 14.07 -6.01
N LEU A 88 -5.17 13.98 -5.66
CA LEU A 88 -5.91 15.09 -5.07
C LEU A 88 -5.67 15.15 -3.57
N THR A 89 -5.97 14.10 -2.82
CA THR A 89 -5.91 14.13 -1.34
C THR A 89 -4.48 14.24 -0.85
N ALA A 90 -3.55 13.44 -1.38
CA ALA A 90 -2.14 13.57 -1.03
C ALA A 90 -1.51 14.86 -1.60
N GLY A 91 -1.86 15.25 -2.83
CA GLY A 91 -1.41 16.52 -3.41
C GLY A 91 -1.85 17.73 -2.59
N PHE A 92 -3.09 17.73 -2.09
CA PHE A 92 -3.60 18.74 -1.16
C PHE A 92 -2.78 18.78 0.13
N PHE A 93 -2.54 17.62 0.76
CA PHE A 93 -1.71 17.54 1.96
C PHE A 93 -0.30 18.09 1.72
N ILE A 94 0.35 17.68 0.63
CA ILE A 94 1.69 18.17 0.28
C ILE A 94 1.66 19.69 0.05
N THR A 95 0.65 20.21 -0.63
CA THR A 95 0.51 21.66 -0.88
C THR A 95 0.34 22.45 0.43
N THR A 96 -0.22 21.85 1.47
CA THR A 96 -0.34 22.51 2.79
C THR A 96 1.01 22.86 3.40
N THR A 97 2.10 22.20 2.99
CA THR A 97 3.47 22.52 3.43
C THR A 97 3.88 23.96 3.08
N LEU A 98 3.32 24.52 2.00
CA LEU A 98 3.58 25.92 1.60
C LEU A 98 3.03 26.93 2.62
N PHE A 99 2.08 26.52 3.45
CA PHE A 99 1.48 27.33 4.50
C PHE A 99 2.10 27.07 5.88
N TYR A 100 3.15 26.25 5.95
CA TYR A 100 3.86 26.03 7.20
C TYR A 100 4.65 27.28 7.62
N ASN A 101 4.52 27.66 8.89
CA ASN A 101 5.26 28.76 9.48
C ASN A 101 5.92 28.30 10.78
N GLU A 102 7.23 28.18 10.73
CA GLU A 102 8.08 27.73 11.84
C GLU A 102 7.93 28.59 13.10
N LYS A 103 7.68 29.90 12.97
CA LYS A 103 7.52 30.80 14.14
C LYS A 103 6.26 30.49 14.95
N ASN A 104 5.25 29.91 14.31
CA ASN A 104 3.98 29.57 14.93
C ASN A 104 3.91 28.08 15.34
N ASP A 105 4.99 27.32 15.14
CA ASP A 105 5.03 25.89 15.44
C ASP A 105 5.50 25.64 16.87
N SER A 106 4.55 25.37 17.77
CA SER A 106 4.87 25.04 19.16
C SER A 106 5.35 23.60 19.38
N HIS A 107 5.33 22.72 18.36
CA HIS A 107 5.80 21.33 18.47
C HIS A 107 7.07 21.08 17.67
N LYS A 108 7.74 22.14 17.22
CA LYS A 108 8.95 22.02 16.40
C LYS A 108 10.05 21.19 17.08
N GLU A 109 10.26 21.40 18.38
CA GLU A 109 11.27 20.67 19.16
C GLU A 109 10.94 19.17 19.25
N GLU A 110 9.70 18.83 19.60
CA GLU A 110 9.19 17.44 19.64
C GLU A 110 9.31 16.77 18.27
N THR A 111 8.91 17.47 17.20
CA THR A 111 8.99 16.98 15.82
C THR A 111 10.45 16.73 15.42
N THR A 112 11.36 17.65 15.77
CA THR A 112 12.78 17.51 15.47
C THR A 112 13.39 16.33 16.22
N ALA A 113 13.04 16.14 17.50
CA ALA A 113 13.48 14.99 18.28
C ALA A 113 12.95 13.68 17.69
N PHE A 114 11.67 13.61 17.36
CA PHE A 114 11.04 12.45 16.72
C PHE A 114 11.74 12.02 15.43
N PHE A 115 11.99 12.97 14.51
CA PHE A 115 12.69 12.65 13.26
C PHE A 115 14.16 12.29 13.48
N LYS A 116 14.82 12.90 14.46
CA LYS A 116 16.19 12.50 14.84
C LYS A 116 16.22 11.06 15.35
N ASP A 117 15.25 10.66 16.15
CA ASP A 117 15.15 9.29 16.67
C ASP A 117 14.88 8.28 15.54
N ILE A 118 14.03 8.64 14.57
CA ILE A 118 13.79 7.82 13.37
C ILE A 118 15.04 7.66 12.51
N GLU A 119 15.80 8.75 12.30
CA GLU A 119 17.02 8.74 11.50
C GLU A 119 18.20 8.08 12.22
N THR A 120 18.11 7.93 13.55
CA THR A 120 19.16 7.30 14.34
C THR A 120 19.18 5.81 14.03
N PRO A 121 20.30 5.29 13.48
CA PRO A 121 20.38 3.88 13.13
C PRO A 121 20.29 3.03 14.39
N ILE A 122 19.36 2.09 14.38
CA ILE A 122 19.32 1.03 15.39
C ILE A 122 20.49 0.09 15.06
N ILE A 123 21.46 0.01 15.96
CA ILE A 123 22.49 -1.02 15.91
C ILE A 123 21.77 -2.33 16.23
N SER A 124 21.50 -3.14 15.20
CA SER A 124 20.78 -4.40 15.34
C SER A 124 21.67 -5.43 16.04
N ASP A 125 21.19 -6.00 17.13
CA ASP A 125 21.80 -7.18 17.74
C ASP A 125 21.57 -8.41 16.86
N VAL A 126 22.41 -9.44 17.04
CA VAL A 126 22.34 -10.73 16.30
C VAL A 126 20.94 -11.38 16.37
N GLU A 127 20.13 -11.05 17.37
CA GLU A 127 18.77 -11.57 17.55
C GLU A 127 17.76 -11.01 16.52
N GLN A 128 17.96 -9.77 16.06
CA GLN A 128 17.09 -9.15 15.05
C GLN A 128 17.29 -9.81 13.66
N ASP A 129 18.52 -10.23 13.34
CA ASP A 129 18.82 -11.00 12.13
C ASP A 129 18.07 -12.34 12.09
N VAL A 130 17.92 -13.01 13.25
CA VAL A 130 17.18 -14.28 13.36
C VAL A 130 15.70 -14.07 13.06
N VAL A 131 15.10 -13.01 13.61
CA VAL A 131 13.69 -12.66 13.35
C VAL A 131 13.47 -12.34 11.88
N ASP A 132 14.36 -11.56 11.27
CA ASP A 132 14.32 -11.23 9.84
C ASP A 132 14.39 -12.48 8.94
N ILE A 133 15.29 -13.42 9.26
CA ILE A 133 15.42 -14.70 8.56
C ILE A 133 14.12 -15.50 8.69
N GLU A 134 13.54 -15.58 9.88
CA GLU A 134 12.28 -16.29 10.10
C GLU A 134 11.12 -15.65 9.33
N GLN A 135 11.02 -14.32 9.33
CA GLN A 135 9.98 -13.60 8.60
C GLN A 135 10.10 -13.84 7.08
N ARG A 136 11.31 -13.72 6.52
CA ARG A 136 11.55 -14.01 5.09
C ARG A 136 11.21 -15.45 4.74
N HIS A 137 11.53 -16.40 5.62
CA HIS A 137 11.18 -17.80 5.43
C HIS A 137 9.65 -18.02 5.43
N LYS A 138 8.95 -17.50 6.44
CA LYS A 138 7.49 -17.63 6.59
C LYS A 138 6.78 -16.95 5.42
N LEU A 139 7.17 -15.73 5.08
CA LEU A 139 6.61 -14.97 3.96
C LEU A 139 6.87 -15.67 2.62
N GLY A 140 8.10 -16.14 2.38
CA GLY A 140 8.44 -16.90 1.18
C GLY A 140 7.60 -18.18 1.04
N LEU A 141 7.36 -18.89 2.14
CA LEU A 141 6.51 -20.08 2.16
C LEU A 141 5.02 -19.76 1.86
N MET A 142 4.48 -18.69 2.45
CA MET A 142 3.11 -18.24 2.17
C MET A 142 2.94 -17.86 0.69
N VAL A 143 3.88 -17.08 0.14
CA VAL A 143 3.88 -16.69 -1.29
C VAL A 143 3.98 -17.91 -2.20
N MET A 144 4.83 -18.88 -1.87
CA MET A 144 4.92 -20.14 -2.63
C MET A 144 3.61 -20.93 -2.58
N CYS A 145 2.96 -21.03 -1.41
CA CYS A 145 1.67 -21.71 -1.28
C CYS A 145 0.60 -21.05 -2.16
N MET A 146 0.53 -19.72 -2.17
CA MET A 146 -0.35 -18.95 -3.06
C MET A 146 -0.02 -19.18 -4.54
N GLY A 147 1.28 -19.22 -4.89
CA GLY A 147 1.73 -19.52 -6.26
C GLY A 147 1.33 -20.93 -6.73
N PHE A 148 1.40 -21.93 -5.86
CA PHE A 148 0.86 -23.27 -6.15
C PHE A 148 -0.65 -23.26 -6.33
N GLY A 149 -1.39 -22.54 -5.48
CA GLY A 149 -2.83 -22.35 -5.66
C GLY A 149 -3.17 -21.63 -6.97
N MET A 150 -2.34 -20.69 -7.41
CA MET A 150 -2.50 -20.04 -8.72
C MET A 150 -2.18 -21.00 -9.87
N LEU A 151 -1.21 -21.90 -9.70
CA LEU A 151 -0.89 -22.91 -10.70
C LEU A 151 -2.07 -23.87 -10.94
N THR A 152 -2.83 -24.23 -9.90
CA THR A 152 -4.01 -25.09 -10.06
C THR A 152 -5.12 -24.43 -10.88
N MET A 153 -5.15 -23.08 -10.98
CA MET A 153 -6.08 -22.36 -11.85
C MET A 153 -5.89 -22.69 -13.34
N THR A 154 -4.73 -23.22 -13.74
CA THR A 154 -4.49 -23.71 -15.12
C THR A 154 -5.35 -24.91 -15.49
N LEU A 155 -5.86 -25.65 -14.49
CA LEU A 155 -6.76 -26.79 -14.67
C LEU A 155 -8.19 -26.35 -15.02
N ILE A 156 -8.54 -25.09 -14.78
CA ILE A 156 -9.85 -24.56 -15.15
C ILE A 156 -9.97 -24.60 -16.69
N PRO A 157 -11.11 -25.08 -17.23
CA PRO A 157 -11.34 -25.07 -18.67
C PRO A 157 -11.48 -23.62 -19.18
N ASN A 158 -10.36 -23.03 -19.61
CA ASN A 158 -10.30 -21.76 -20.33
C ASN A 158 -9.50 -21.92 -21.65
N PRO A 159 -9.56 -20.93 -22.56
CA PRO A 159 -8.74 -20.92 -23.77
C PRO A 159 -7.25 -21.02 -23.46
N LEU A 160 -6.45 -21.66 -24.33
CA LEU A 160 -5.02 -21.88 -24.10
C LEU A 160 -4.25 -20.62 -23.69
N TRP A 161 -4.61 -19.46 -24.24
CA TRP A 161 -4.04 -18.16 -23.85
C TRP A 161 -4.22 -17.83 -22.36
N GLY A 162 -5.43 -18.06 -21.84
CA GLY A 162 -5.71 -17.84 -20.42
C GLY A 162 -4.97 -18.83 -19.51
N ARG A 163 -4.76 -20.08 -19.93
CA ARG A 163 -3.93 -21.05 -19.18
C ARG A 163 -2.48 -20.62 -19.14
N ILE A 164 -1.94 -20.13 -20.26
CA ILE A 164 -0.57 -19.61 -20.33
C ILE A 164 -0.40 -18.41 -19.41
N LEU A 165 -1.38 -17.50 -19.35
CA LEU A 165 -1.34 -16.37 -18.43
C LEU A 165 -1.28 -16.82 -16.96
N PHE A 166 -2.17 -17.74 -16.55
CA PHE A 166 -2.13 -18.30 -15.19
C PHE A 166 -0.81 -19.00 -14.88
N LEU A 167 -0.26 -19.74 -15.86
CA LEU A 167 1.02 -20.42 -15.71
C LEU A 167 2.16 -19.42 -15.49
N LEU A 168 2.26 -18.37 -16.31
CA LEU A 168 3.32 -17.36 -16.19
C LEU A 168 3.20 -16.56 -14.88
N CYS A 169 1.98 -16.17 -14.49
CA CYS A 169 1.74 -15.52 -13.20
C CYS A 169 2.10 -16.43 -12.03
N ALA A 170 1.69 -17.71 -12.07
CA ALA A 170 2.04 -18.67 -11.02
C ALA A 170 3.56 -18.87 -10.92
N LEU A 171 4.25 -18.99 -12.06
CA LEU A 171 5.70 -19.13 -12.09
C LEU A 171 6.42 -17.92 -11.51
N THR A 172 6.01 -16.69 -11.86
CA THR A 172 6.62 -15.47 -11.30
C THR A 172 6.42 -15.38 -9.79
N VAL A 173 5.22 -15.67 -9.28
CA VAL A 173 4.94 -15.70 -7.84
C VAL A 173 5.76 -16.79 -7.12
N LEU A 174 5.84 -17.98 -7.71
CA LEU A 174 6.65 -19.09 -7.16
C LEU A 174 8.15 -18.76 -7.14
N LEU A 175 8.67 -18.13 -8.19
CA LEU A 175 10.07 -17.71 -8.27
C LEU A 175 10.39 -16.67 -7.19
N LEU A 176 9.52 -15.67 -7.00
CA LEU A 176 9.70 -14.66 -5.96
C LEU A 176 9.63 -15.27 -4.55
N GLY A 177 8.66 -16.14 -4.30
CA GLY A 177 8.54 -16.84 -3.02
C GLY A 177 9.75 -17.73 -2.72
N TRP A 178 10.26 -18.43 -3.75
CA TRP A 178 11.48 -19.24 -3.65
C TRP A 178 12.71 -18.38 -3.39
N ALA A 179 12.91 -17.28 -4.13
CA ALA A 179 14.03 -16.37 -3.95
C ALA A 179 14.05 -15.78 -2.54
N LEU A 180 12.89 -15.35 -2.04
CA LEU A 180 12.73 -14.81 -0.69
C LEU A 180 13.08 -15.86 0.37
N LYS A 181 12.53 -17.08 0.25
CA LYS A 181 12.85 -18.19 1.16
C LYS A 181 14.33 -18.60 1.10
N ASN A 182 14.95 -18.56 -0.06
CA ASN A 182 16.36 -18.95 -0.24
C ASN A 182 17.32 -17.89 0.30
N SER A 183 16.97 -16.60 0.18
CA SER A 183 17.74 -15.50 0.78
C SER A 183 17.90 -15.64 2.30
N ALA A 184 16.90 -16.21 2.98
CA ALA A 184 16.95 -16.48 4.41
C ALA A 184 18.01 -17.54 4.78
N LYS A 185 18.18 -18.59 3.95
CA LYS A 185 19.14 -19.68 4.21
C LYS A 185 20.60 -19.27 4.07
N ILE A 186 20.90 -18.42 3.08
CA ILE A 186 22.27 -17.96 2.81
C ILE A 186 22.81 -17.19 4.03
N ILE A 187 21.97 -16.39 4.69
CA ILE A 187 22.33 -15.61 5.86
C ILE A 187 22.50 -16.51 7.09
N THR A 188 21.62 -17.50 7.29
CA THR A 188 21.78 -18.48 8.39
C THR A 188 23.12 -19.22 8.32
N ASN A 189 23.55 -19.62 7.12
CA ASN A 189 24.85 -20.28 6.95
C ASN A 189 26.01 -19.35 7.30
N ASN A 190 25.96 -18.07 6.92
CA ASN A 190 27.00 -17.10 7.24
C ASN A 190 27.08 -16.78 8.74
N LEU A 191 25.93 -16.67 9.43
CA LEU A 191 25.88 -16.46 10.89
C LEU A 191 26.45 -17.65 11.68
N ASN A 192 26.27 -18.88 11.18
CA ASN A 192 26.86 -20.05 11.80
C ASN A 192 28.38 -20.10 11.60
N ILE A 193 28.91 -19.59 10.48
CA ILE A 193 30.36 -19.53 10.22
C ILE A 193 31.03 -18.46 11.12
N SER A 194 30.42 -17.28 11.28
CA SER A 194 30.97 -16.21 12.14
C SER A 194 30.95 -16.54 13.63
N LYS A 195 30.12 -17.49 14.08
CA LYS A 195 30.16 -18.01 15.46
C LYS A 195 31.28 -19.03 15.70
N ILE A 196 31.94 -19.52 14.65
CA ILE A 196 32.99 -20.55 14.71
C ILE A 196 34.39 -19.94 14.63
N GLU A 197 34.54 -18.72 14.11
CA GLU A 197 35.80 -17.98 14.13
C GLU A 197 35.86 -17.04 15.36
N PRO A 198 36.89 -17.16 16.23
CA PRO A 198 37.06 -16.34 17.43
C PRO A 198 37.56 -14.91 17.16
#